data_AF-A0A2H6AFY9-F1
#
_entry.id   AF-A0A2H6AFY9-F1
#
_cell.length_a   1.000
_cell.length_b   1.000
_cell.length_c   1.000
_cell.angle_alpha   90.00
_cell.angle_beta   90.00
_cell.angle_gamma   90.00
#
_symmetry.space_group_name_H-M   'P 1'
#
loop_
_entity.id
_entity.type
_entity.pdbx_description
1 polymer ?
#
loop_
_entity_poly.entity_id
_entity_poly.type
_entity_poly.pdbx_seq_one_letter_code
_entity_poly.pdbx_strand_id
1 'polypeptide(L)'
;MAENARAPDAKESTGRFVLLYHTWPQPHYDLMLEWQGVLKTWRLPIIPEPGLSLTMESLGDHRLAYLDYEGPVSGNRGEVKRIDRGTYSGDLSDLTQPLRVHINGALIRGWCELRPLEGSSWQWRWLTIRESTIPPQSGPQ
;
A
#
# COMPACT_ATOMS: atom_id res chain seq x y z
N MET A 1 15.16 31.83 8.04
CA MET A 1 15.76 30.84 8.97
C MET A 1 14.72 29.75 9.13
N ALA A 2 15.10 28.51 8.83
CA ALA A 2 14.23 27.45 8.31
C ALA A 2 12.98 27.14 9.16
N GLU A 3 11.83 27.11 8.49
CA GLU A 3 10.57 26.60 9.01
C GLU A 3 10.71 25.11 9.33
N ASN A 4 10.49 24.75 10.59
CA ASN A 4 10.30 23.38 11.02
C ASN A 4 9.15 22.77 10.19
N ALA A 5 9.48 21.86 9.27
CA ALA A 5 8.50 21.01 8.61
C ALA A 5 7.86 20.08 9.65
N ARG A 6 6.81 20.58 10.29
CA ARG A 6 5.86 19.81 11.10
C ARG A 6 5.20 18.80 10.16
N ALA A 7 5.27 17.51 10.50
CA ALA A 7 4.50 16.48 9.80
C ALA A 7 3.02 16.94 9.76
N PRO A 8 2.34 16.92 8.60
CA PRO A 8 0.96 17.35 8.54
C PRO A 8 0.10 16.43 9.42
N ASP A 9 -0.83 17.05 10.15
CA ASP A 9 -1.95 16.42 10.87
C ASP A 9 -2.90 15.69 9.88
N ALA A 10 -2.39 14.77 9.06
CA ALA A 10 -3.19 13.84 8.28
C ALA A 10 -3.66 12.73 9.21
N LYS A 11 -4.93 12.36 9.13
CA LYS A 11 -5.56 11.43 10.05
C LYS A 11 -5.11 10.01 9.70
N GLU A 12 -3.91 9.65 10.14
CA GLU A 12 -3.31 8.32 10.00
C GLU A 12 -4.34 7.28 10.46
N SER A 13 -4.96 6.58 9.51
CA SER A 13 -5.92 5.53 9.85
C SER A 13 -5.22 4.19 9.72
N THR A 14 -5.65 3.25 10.54
CA THR A 14 -5.21 1.86 10.44
C THR A 14 -6.30 1.03 9.79
N GLY A 15 -5.92 0.12 8.90
CA GLY A 15 -6.84 -0.75 8.20
C GLY A 15 -6.21 -2.11 7.92
N ARG A 16 -7.01 -3.09 7.51
CA ARG A 16 -6.48 -4.37 7.04
C ARG A 16 -5.94 -4.24 5.63
N PHE A 17 -4.96 -5.07 5.29
CA PHE A 17 -4.55 -5.25 3.90
C PHE A 17 -4.53 -6.74 3.53
N VAL A 18 -4.69 -7.00 2.24
CA VAL A 18 -4.46 -8.32 1.65
C VAL A 18 -3.72 -8.15 0.32
N LEU A 19 -2.88 -9.12 0.00
CA LEU A 19 -2.28 -9.30 -1.31
C LEU A 19 -2.78 -10.63 -1.88
N LEU A 20 -3.51 -10.56 -2.98
CA LEU A 20 -4.02 -11.75 -3.66
C LEU A 20 -3.26 -11.97 -4.96
N TYR A 21 -2.90 -13.21 -5.27
CA TYR A 21 -2.50 -13.61 -6.62
C TYR A 21 -3.75 -13.94 -7.42
N HIS A 22 -3.87 -13.36 -8.61
CA HIS A 22 -5.03 -13.48 -9.48
C HIS A 22 -4.60 -13.99 -10.85
N THR A 23 -5.26 -15.03 -11.36
CA THR A 23 -4.84 -15.72 -12.59
C THR A 23 -5.35 -15.11 -13.89
N TRP A 24 -6.23 -14.11 -13.86
CA TRP A 24 -6.90 -13.55 -15.03
C TRP A 24 -6.83 -12.01 -15.05
N PRO A 25 -6.71 -11.33 -16.21
CA PRO A 25 -6.61 -11.88 -17.56
C PRO A 25 -5.22 -12.47 -17.85
N GLN A 26 -4.24 -12.02 -17.08
CA GLN A 26 -2.93 -12.63 -16.95
C GLN A 26 -2.59 -12.69 -15.46
N PRO A 27 -1.73 -13.62 -15.03
CA PRO A 27 -1.20 -13.66 -13.68
C PRO A 27 -0.72 -12.30 -13.16
N HIS A 28 -1.28 -11.85 -12.05
CA HIS A 28 -0.89 -10.62 -11.37
C HIS A 28 -1.18 -10.68 -9.87
N TYR A 29 -0.89 -9.60 -9.16
CA TYR A 29 -1.20 -9.46 -7.75
C TYR A 29 -2.16 -8.29 -7.53
N ASP A 30 -3.23 -8.51 -6.76
CA ASP A 30 -4.13 -7.45 -6.32
C ASP A 30 -3.77 -7.06 -4.89
N LEU A 31 -3.21 -5.86 -4.73
CA LEU A 31 -3.03 -5.22 -3.43
C LEU A 31 -4.33 -4.53 -3.05
N MET A 32 -4.86 -4.86 -1.87
CA MET A 32 -6.11 -4.30 -1.38
C MET A 32 -5.93 -3.72 0.02
N LEU A 33 -6.29 -2.46 0.20
CA LEU A 33 -6.24 -1.72 1.46
C LEU A 33 -7.66 -1.37 1.92
N GLU A 34 -8.05 -1.78 3.12
CA GLU A 34 -9.36 -1.47 3.70
C GLU A 34 -9.50 0.00 4.10
N TRP A 35 -10.47 0.71 3.52
CA TRP A 35 -10.76 2.09 3.84
C TRP A 35 -12.26 2.37 3.75
N GLN A 36 -12.83 2.95 4.82
CA GLN A 36 -14.24 3.40 4.87
C GLN A 36 -15.26 2.36 4.33
N GLY A 37 -15.09 1.08 4.68
CA GLY A 37 -16.04 0.03 4.34
C GLY A 37 -15.85 -0.62 2.96
N VAL A 38 -14.82 -0.21 2.22
CA VAL A 38 -14.44 -0.80 0.93
C VAL A 38 -12.94 -1.16 0.91
N LEU A 39 -12.51 -1.89 -0.11
CA LEU A 39 -11.11 -2.13 -0.39
C LEU A 39 -10.67 -1.24 -1.55
N LYS A 40 -9.69 -0.36 -1.31
CA LYS A 40 -8.96 0.33 -2.37
C LYS A 40 -7.95 -0.62 -2.97
N THR A 41 -8.01 -0.80 -4.29
CA THR A 41 -7.34 -1.91 -4.97
C THR A 41 -6.39 -1.43 -6.05
N TRP A 42 -5.20 -1.99 -6.07
CA TRP A 42 -4.21 -1.83 -7.14
C TRP A 42 -3.76 -3.19 -7.66
N ARG A 43 -3.72 -3.32 -8.98
CA ARG A 43 -3.08 -4.43 -9.68
C ARG A 43 -1.59 -4.18 -9.82
N LEU A 44 -0.79 -5.11 -9.32
CA LEU A 44 0.66 -5.13 -9.40
C LEU A 44 1.12 -6.27 -10.33
N PRO A 45 2.10 -6.02 -11.22
CA PRO A 45 2.66 -7.08 -12.07
C PRO A 45 3.52 -8.08 -11.28
N ILE A 46 4.14 -7.64 -10.19
CA ILE A 46 5.02 -8.44 -9.32
C ILE A 46 4.84 -7.99 -7.86
N ILE A 47 5.27 -8.82 -6.91
CA ILE A 47 5.37 -8.41 -5.50
C ILE A 47 6.44 -7.31 -5.39
N PRO A 48 6.20 -6.18 -4.70
CA PRO A 48 7.19 -5.13 -4.54
C PRO A 48 8.42 -5.63 -3.76
N GLU A 49 9.61 -5.50 -4.35
CA GLU A 49 10.88 -5.79 -3.69
C GLU A 49 11.57 -4.49 -3.24
N PRO A 50 12.23 -4.47 -2.07
CA PRO A 50 12.95 -3.29 -1.59
C PRO A 50 13.96 -2.77 -2.63
N GLY A 51 13.95 -1.44 -2.86
CA GLY A 51 14.85 -0.79 -3.83
C GLY A 51 14.33 -0.75 -5.27
N LEU A 52 13.23 -1.44 -5.58
CA LEU A 52 12.57 -1.34 -6.89
C LEU A 52 11.36 -0.40 -6.84
N SER A 53 11.24 0.44 -7.87
CA SER A 53 9.99 1.13 -8.20
C SER A 53 9.22 0.30 -9.23
N LEU A 54 7.91 0.17 -9.05
CA LEU A 54 7.06 -0.54 -10.01
C LEU A 54 5.82 0.28 -10.35
N THR A 55 5.31 0.09 -11.56
CA THR A 55 4.03 0.64 -12.00
C THR A 55 2.92 -0.33 -11.65
N MET A 56 1.81 0.20 -11.15
CA MET A 56 0.61 -0.53 -10.77
C MET A 56 -0.62 0.19 -11.33
N GLU A 57 -1.76 -0.50 -11.40
CA GLU A 57 -3.00 0.01 -11.97
C GLU A 57 -4.07 0.08 -10.87
N SER A 58 -4.69 1.24 -10.64
CA SER A 58 -5.82 1.33 -9.72
C SER A 58 -7.07 0.70 -10.33
N LEU A 59 -7.74 -0.14 -9.55
CA LEU A 59 -9.00 -0.78 -9.92
C LEU A 59 -10.16 -0.18 -9.12
N GLY A 60 -11.39 -0.53 -9.52
CA GLY A 60 -12.58 -0.18 -8.76
C GLY A 60 -12.57 -0.78 -7.35
N ASP A 61 -13.36 -0.18 -6.46
CA ASP A 61 -13.48 -0.62 -5.07
C ASP A 61 -13.93 -2.09 -4.97
N HIS A 62 -13.25 -2.86 -4.13
CA HIS A 62 -13.61 -4.25 -3.86
C HIS A 62 -14.36 -4.40 -2.53
N ARG A 63 -15.14 -5.48 -2.43
CA ARG A 63 -15.89 -5.82 -1.21
C ARG A 63 -14.93 -6.32 -0.14
N LEU A 64 -15.18 -5.98 1.13
CA LEU A 64 -14.38 -6.43 2.28
C LEU A 64 -14.23 -7.96 2.38
N ALA A 65 -15.18 -8.73 1.83
CA ALA A 65 -15.10 -10.19 1.79
C ALA A 65 -13.82 -10.72 1.13
N TYR A 66 -13.19 -9.95 0.22
CA TYR A 66 -11.94 -10.34 -0.42
C TYR A 66 -10.72 -10.35 0.52
N LEU A 67 -10.82 -9.79 1.72
CA LEU A 67 -9.76 -9.93 2.74
C LEU A 67 -9.55 -11.40 3.13
N ASP A 68 -10.64 -12.18 3.14
CA ASP A 68 -10.66 -13.55 3.61
C ASP A 68 -10.94 -14.55 2.48
N TYR A 69 -11.48 -14.11 1.35
CA TYR A 69 -11.83 -14.98 0.22
C TYR A 69 -10.61 -15.53 -0.52
N GLU A 70 -10.67 -16.81 -0.88
CA GLU A 70 -9.79 -17.49 -1.83
C GLU A 70 -10.65 -18.40 -2.70
N GLY A 71 -10.30 -18.53 -3.98
CA GLY A 71 -11.00 -19.40 -4.93
C GLY A 71 -11.47 -18.67 -6.20
N PRO A 72 -12.42 -19.27 -6.94
CA PRO A 72 -12.83 -18.78 -8.25
C PRO A 72 -13.46 -17.39 -8.23
N VAL A 73 -13.17 -16.57 -9.23
CA VAL A 73 -13.78 -15.25 -9.42
C VAL A 73 -14.91 -15.36 -10.44
N SER A 74 -16.05 -14.73 -10.13
CA SER A 74 -17.26 -14.77 -10.96
C SER A 74 -17.01 -14.29 -12.40
N GLY A 75 -17.77 -14.85 -13.35
CA GLY A 75 -17.67 -14.48 -14.76
C GLY A 75 -16.47 -15.08 -15.48
N ASN A 76 -15.97 -16.24 -15.01
CA ASN A 76 -14.81 -16.92 -15.57
C ASN A 76 -13.53 -16.05 -15.58
N ARG A 77 -13.37 -15.23 -14.55
CA ARG A 77 -12.23 -14.32 -14.37
C ARG A 77 -11.14 -14.98 -13.54
N GLY A 78 -10.87 -16.26 -13.76
CA GLY A 78 -9.83 -17.00 -13.03
C GLY A 78 -10.15 -17.22 -11.55
N GLU A 79 -9.11 -17.25 -10.74
CA GLU A 79 -9.16 -17.51 -9.30
C GLU A 79 -8.19 -16.60 -8.55
N VAL A 80 -8.47 -16.38 -7.27
CA VAL A 80 -7.61 -15.63 -6.35
C VAL A 80 -7.08 -16.51 -5.23
N LYS A 81 -5.80 -16.37 -4.91
CA LYS A 81 -5.14 -17.01 -3.77
C LYS A 81 -4.47 -15.97 -2.90
N ARG A 82 -4.57 -16.11 -1.58
CA ARG A 82 -3.93 -15.18 -0.66
C ARG A 82 -2.42 -15.41 -0.62
N ILE A 83 -1.66 -14.36 -0.85
CA ILE A 83 -0.19 -14.36 -0.83
C ILE A 83 0.33 -13.70 0.44
N ASP A 84 -0.28 -12.59 0.85
CA ASP A 84 0.07 -11.91 2.09
C ASP A 84 -1.19 -11.26 2.70
N ARG A 85 -1.11 -10.95 3.99
CA ARG A 85 -2.14 -10.20 4.72
C ARG A 85 -1.56 -9.55 5.98
N GLY A 86 -2.28 -8.57 6.49
CA GLY A 86 -1.96 -7.95 7.77
C GLY A 86 -2.68 -6.62 7.91
N THR A 87 -1.95 -5.62 8.39
CA THR A 87 -2.47 -4.27 8.58
C THR A 87 -1.65 -3.25 7.82
N TYR A 88 -2.22 -2.08 7.57
CA TYR A 88 -1.49 -0.92 7.12
C TYR A 88 -1.84 0.31 7.97
N SER A 89 -1.02 1.34 7.87
CA SER A 89 -1.27 2.67 8.44
C SER A 89 -1.07 3.72 7.35
N GLY A 90 -1.99 4.66 7.22
CA GLY A 90 -1.90 5.77 6.27
C GLY A 90 -3.26 6.36 5.94
N ASP A 91 -3.25 7.48 5.23
CA ASP A 91 -4.45 8.20 4.81
C ASP A 91 -4.77 7.90 3.34
N LEU A 92 -5.94 7.31 3.07
CA LEU A 92 -6.45 7.04 1.71
C LEU A 92 -7.64 7.93 1.34
N SER A 93 -7.81 9.07 2.01
CA SER A 93 -8.93 10.01 1.77
C SER A 93 -8.86 10.71 0.42
N ASP A 94 -7.66 10.95 -0.10
CA ASP A 94 -7.45 11.64 -1.38
C ASP A 94 -6.52 10.84 -2.31
N LEU A 95 -7.13 10.03 -3.18
CA LEU A 95 -6.42 9.23 -4.18
C LEU A 95 -5.91 10.07 -5.37
N THR A 96 -6.03 11.39 -5.35
CA THR A 96 -5.41 12.27 -6.36
C THR A 96 -4.00 12.70 -5.97
N GLN A 97 -3.57 12.39 -4.74
CA GLN A 97 -2.26 12.74 -4.21
C GLN A 97 -1.41 11.49 -3.92
N PRO A 98 -0.07 11.64 -3.79
CA PRO A 98 0.79 10.55 -3.33
C PRO A 98 0.40 10.11 -1.91
N LEU A 99 0.13 8.81 -1.77
CA LEU A 99 -0.25 8.19 -0.51
C LEU A 99 0.99 7.62 0.15
N ARG A 100 1.23 7.96 1.41
CA ARG A 100 2.28 7.32 2.22
C ARG A 100 1.61 6.31 3.12
N VAL A 101 2.00 5.05 2.98
CA VAL A 101 1.46 3.96 3.76
C VAL A 101 2.58 3.12 4.37
N HIS A 102 2.37 2.69 5.60
CA HIS A 102 3.18 1.68 6.24
C HIS A 102 2.43 0.35 6.19
N ILE A 103 2.96 -0.61 5.45
CA ILE A 103 2.36 -1.96 5.36
C ILE A 103 3.07 -2.88 6.34
N ASN A 104 2.29 -3.66 7.08
CA ASN A 104 2.77 -4.63 8.06
C ASN A 104 2.23 -6.03 7.74
N GLY A 105 2.84 -6.66 6.74
CA GLY A 105 2.62 -8.05 6.33
C GLY A 105 3.71 -9.01 6.76
N ALA A 106 3.58 -10.25 6.26
CA ALA A 106 4.63 -11.26 6.36
C ALA A 106 5.66 -11.12 5.22
N LEU A 107 5.22 -10.74 4.02
CA LEU A 107 6.08 -10.56 2.84
C LEU A 107 6.36 -9.08 2.57
N ILE A 108 5.32 -8.24 2.56
CA ILE A 108 5.45 -6.80 2.36
C ILE A 108 5.47 -6.12 3.72
N ARG A 109 6.62 -5.51 4.07
CA ARG A 109 6.75 -4.76 5.32
C ARG A 109 7.60 -3.50 5.14
N GLY A 110 7.05 -2.36 5.54
CA GLY A 110 7.76 -1.08 5.55
C GLY A 110 6.95 0.06 4.95
N TRP A 111 7.59 1.22 4.87
CA TRP A 111 6.97 2.43 4.31
C TRP A 111 7.11 2.45 2.80
N CYS A 112 6.00 2.77 2.14
CA CYS A 112 5.98 3.00 0.70
C CYS A 112 5.12 4.23 0.35
N GLU A 113 5.40 4.77 -0.83
CA GLU A 113 4.60 5.78 -1.48
C GLU A 113 3.87 5.16 -2.67
N LEU A 114 2.54 5.31 -2.72
CA LEU A 114 1.70 5.03 -3.88
C LEU A 114 1.39 6.37 -4.55
N ARG A 115 1.99 6.64 -5.71
CA ARG A 115 1.86 7.93 -6.40
C ARG A 115 0.93 7.79 -7.60
N PRO A 116 -0.19 8.53 -7.70
CA PRO A 116 -1.00 8.55 -8.90
C PRO A 116 -0.21 9.15 -10.06
N LEU A 117 -0.37 8.56 -11.24
CA LEU A 117 0.12 9.05 -12.52
C LEU A 117 -1.12 9.40 -13.39
N GLU A 118 -0.96 9.44 -14.71
CA GLU A 118 -2.08 9.69 -15.62
C GLU A 118 -3.05 8.51 -15.69
N GLY A 119 -4.35 8.82 -15.72
CA GLY A 119 -5.42 7.82 -15.79
C GLY A 119 -5.46 6.92 -14.56
N SER A 120 -5.49 5.60 -14.78
CA SER A 120 -5.50 4.58 -13.72
C SER A 120 -4.09 4.10 -13.35
N SER A 121 -3.04 4.72 -13.87
CA SER A 121 -1.66 4.31 -13.62
C SER A 121 -1.13 4.93 -12.32
N TRP A 122 -0.37 4.15 -11.57
CA TRP A 122 0.23 4.53 -10.30
C TRP A 122 1.66 4.01 -10.22
N GLN A 123 2.50 4.68 -9.42
CA GLN A 123 3.86 4.24 -9.14
C GLN A 123 4.03 3.90 -7.66
N TRP A 124 4.52 2.71 -7.38
CA TRP A 124 4.99 2.31 -6.05
C TRP A 124 6.46 2.66 -5.87
N ARG A 125 6.82 3.21 -4.71
CA ARG A 125 8.21 3.41 -4.29
C ARG A 125 8.38 3.07 -2.82
N TRP A 126 9.44 2.34 -2.50
CA TRP A 126 9.85 2.17 -1.10
C TRP A 126 10.43 3.46 -0.54
N LEU A 127 10.09 3.76 0.71
CA LEU A 127 10.60 4.90 1.46
C LEU A 127 11.63 4.41 2.48
N THR A 128 12.85 4.91 2.39
CA THR A 128 13.83 4.75 3.46
C THR A 128 13.53 5.79 4.53
N ILE A 129 12.98 5.38 5.66
CA ILE A 129 12.97 6.27 6.81
C ILE A 129 14.39 6.29 7.36
N ARG A 130 15.04 7.45 7.33
CA ARG A 130 16.19 7.66 8.19
C ARG A 130 15.64 7.90 9.59
N GLU A 131 15.90 6.98 10.52
CA GLU A 131 15.81 7.31 11.94
C GLU A 131 16.60 8.58 12.15
N SER A 132 15.94 9.62 12.67
CA SER A 132 16.64 10.80 13.15
C SER A 132 17.51 10.30 14.30
N THR A 133 18.79 10.11 14.03
CA THR A 133 19.81 10.02 15.07
C THR A 133 19.65 11.29 15.90
N ILE A 134 19.00 11.18 17.05
CA ILE A 134 19.14 12.16 18.12
C ILE A 134 20.64 12.20 18.37
N PRO A 135 21.36 13.30 18.07
CA PRO A 135 22.76 13.37 18.44
C PRO A 135 22.84 13.12 19.95
N PRO A 136 23.82 12.32 20.45
CA PRO A 136 23.98 12.17 21.88
C PRO A 136 24.08 13.56 22.47
N GLN A 137 23.14 13.90 23.36
CA GLN A 137 23.21 15.15 24.10
C GLN A 137 24.50 15.08 24.92
N SER A 138 25.53 15.80 24.45
CA SER A 138 26.70 16.11 25.25
C SER A 138 26.20 16.87 26.48
N GLY A 139 26.07 16.15 27.59
CA GLY A 139 25.90 16.79 28.89
C GLY A 139 27.10 17.70 29.15
N PRO A 140 26.90 18.91 29.71
CA PRO A 140 28.02 19.76 30.07
C PRO A 140 28.69 19.21 31.34
N GLN A 141 30.02 19.09 31.23
CA GLN A 141 31.06 18.97 32.29
C GLN A 141 30.93 17.88 33.36
#